data_AF-A0A2N2A086-F1
#
_entry.id   AF-A0A2N2A086-F1
#
_cell.length_a   1.000
_cell.length_b   1.000
_cell.length_c   1.000
_cell.angle_alpha   90.00
_cell.angle_beta   90.00
_cell.angle_gamma   90.00
#
_symmetry.space_group_name_H-M   'P 1'
#
loop_
_entity.id
_entity.type
_entity.pdbx_description
1 polymer ?
#
loop_
_entity_poly.entity_id
_entity_poly.type
_entity_poly.pdbx_seq_one_letter_code
_entity_poly.pdbx_strand_id
1 'polypeptide(L)'
;MEKYIAMLIVALVAGAFYGVSMIKKRKMYPACDRFAETYCQIMDRLLDDHGTKQSLLTDSLDGGLFCIWPIEEQPEALQAVLKKPIDDTVLSSVRELYFLRDDIQAQASTGSFSKDKYNAITNQVFDSLNAYLSIVQNPTLLISKKDLEQFHYVLQKQKHIRNTTLPAIASAPCAAKIAIVKA
;
A
#
# COMPACT_ATOMS: atom_id res chain seq x y z
N MET A 1 -36.35 37.29 6.67
CA MET A 1 -36.68 35.98 7.30
C MET A 1 -36.33 34.83 6.37
N GLU A 2 -36.74 34.87 5.09
CA GLU A 2 -36.45 33.82 4.08
C GLU A 2 -34.95 33.47 3.90
N LYS A 3 -34.05 34.46 3.88
CA LYS A 3 -32.59 34.20 3.76
C LYS A 3 -32.02 33.38 4.92
N TYR A 4 -32.53 33.57 6.14
CA TYR A 4 -32.10 32.81 7.32
C TYR A 4 -32.66 31.39 7.32
N ILE A 5 -33.91 31.21 6.84
CA ILE A 5 -34.53 29.90 6.65
C ILE A 5 -33.77 29.11 5.56
N ALA A 6 -33.43 29.76 4.44
CA ALA A 6 -32.64 29.16 3.38
C ALA A 6 -31.24 28.74 3.87
N MET A 7 -30.55 29.59 4.64
CA MET A 7 -29.26 29.23 5.25
C MET A 7 -29.37 28.05 6.23
N LEU A 8 -30.43 28.00 7.04
CA LEU A 8 -30.68 26.88 7.95
C LEU A 8 -30.92 25.56 7.21
N ILE A 9 -31.68 25.59 6.10
CA ILE A 9 -31.91 24.41 5.27
C ILE A 9 -30.60 23.92 4.65
N VAL A 10 -29.76 24.81 4.11
CA VAL A 10 -28.45 24.45 3.55
C VAL A 10 -27.53 23.85 4.61
N ALA A 11 -27.48 24.44 5.80
CA ALA A 11 -26.69 23.93 6.92
C ALA A 11 -27.17 22.53 7.37
N LEU A 12 -28.48 22.31 7.41
CA LEU A 12 -29.06 21.02 7.78
C LEU A 12 -28.76 19.94 6.73
N VAL A 13 -28.86 20.28 5.45
CA VAL A 13 -28.50 19.39 4.34
C VAL A 13 -27.00 19.05 4.36
N ALA A 14 -26.13 20.05 4.54
CA ALA A 14 -24.69 19.83 4.68
C ALA A 14 -24.35 18.95 5.89
N GLY A 15 -25.01 19.19 7.03
CA GLY A 15 -24.87 18.36 8.23
C GLY A 15 -25.31 16.91 8.02
N ALA A 16 -26.41 16.69 7.30
CA ALA A 16 -26.89 15.35 6.95
C ALA A 16 -25.90 14.62 6.02
N PHE A 17 -25.39 15.29 4.99
CA PHE A 17 -24.37 14.72 4.11
C PHE A 17 -23.07 14.40 4.87
N TYR A 18 -22.64 15.29 5.77
CA TYR A 18 -21.47 15.05 6.61
C TYR A 18 -21.67 13.87 7.56
N GLY A 19 -22.83 13.78 8.21
CA GLY A 19 -23.17 12.67 9.11
C GLY A 19 -23.19 11.32 8.39
N VAL A 20 -23.85 11.25 7.23
CA VAL A 20 -23.86 10.03 6.39
C VAL A 20 -22.45 9.66 5.94
N SER A 21 -21.63 10.64 5.54
CA SER A 21 -20.23 10.43 5.16
C SER A 21 -19.39 9.86 6.31
N MET A 22 -19.55 10.39 7.52
CA MET A 22 -18.84 9.92 8.72
C MET A 22 -19.25 8.49 9.13
N ILE A 23 -20.55 8.17 9.09
CA ILE A 23 -21.03 6.81 9.39
C ILE A 23 -20.47 5.81 8.39
N LYS A 24 -20.48 6.15 7.10
CA LYS A 24 -19.91 5.31 6.06
C LYS A 24 -18.41 5.11 6.28
N LYS A 25 -17.64 6.18 6.56
CA LYS A 25 -16.19 6.07 6.87
C LYS A 25 -15.93 5.09 8.01
N ARG A 26 -16.72 5.18 9.08
CA ARG A 26 -16.60 4.30 10.25
C ARG A 26 -16.83 2.82 9.93
N LYS A 27 -17.65 2.51 8.91
CA LYS A 27 -17.86 1.13 8.45
C LYS A 27 -16.69 0.59 7.61
N MET A 28 -16.01 1.46 6.86
CA MET A 28 -14.92 1.06 5.97
C MET A 28 -13.56 0.99 6.68
N TYR A 29 -13.37 1.79 7.74
CA TYR A 29 -12.11 1.81 8.49
C TYR A 29 -11.62 0.45 8.97
N PRO A 30 -12.43 -0.48 9.50
CA PRO A 30 -11.95 -1.79 9.90
C PRO A 30 -11.19 -2.53 8.80
N ALA A 31 -11.70 -2.54 7.56
CA ALA A 31 -11.05 -3.18 6.44
C ALA A 31 -9.78 -2.43 5.99
N CYS A 32 -9.84 -1.10 5.91
CA CYS A 32 -8.67 -0.27 5.57
C CYS A 32 -7.55 -0.37 6.62
N ASP A 33 -7.91 -0.40 7.90
CA ASP A 33 -6.98 -0.53 9.01
C ASP A 33 -6.31 -1.89 8.98
N ARG A 34 -7.10 -2.97 8.81
CA ARG A 34 -6.54 -4.32 8.67
C ARG A 34 -5.63 -4.43 7.45
N PHE A 35 -6.00 -3.84 6.31
CA PHE A 35 -5.16 -3.82 5.11
C PHE A 35 -3.81 -3.13 5.39
N ALA A 36 -3.84 -1.96 6.03
CA ALA A 36 -2.63 -1.22 6.37
C ALA A 36 -1.74 -1.99 7.37
N GLU A 37 -2.34 -2.58 8.39
CA GLU A 37 -1.63 -3.39 9.39
C GLU A 37 -1.02 -4.65 8.79
N THR A 38 -1.78 -5.42 7.99
CA THR A 38 -1.28 -6.64 7.35
C THR A 38 -0.13 -6.32 6.40
N TYR A 39 -0.20 -5.22 5.64
CA TYR A 39 0.93 -4.76 4.83
C TYR A 39 2.17 -4.49 5.69
N CYS A 40 2.02 -3.75 6.79
CA CYS A 40 3.16 -3.43 7.66
C CYS A 40 3.75 -4.68 8.31
N GLN A 41 2.92 -5.63 8.75
CA GLN A 41 3.35 -6.91 9.32
C GLN A 41 4.18 -7.74 8.33
N ILE A 42 3.76 -7.80 7.06
CA ILE A 42 4.54 -8.45 6.01
C ILE A 42 5.89 -7.74 5.86
N MET A 43 5.89 -6.41 5.78
CA MET A 43 7.11 -5.66 5.55
C MET A 43 8.07 -5.68 6.75
N ASP A 44 7.57 -5.72 7.98
CA ASP A 44 8.39 -5.84 9.19
C ASP A 44 9.03 -7.23 9.31
N ARG A 45 8.40 -8.27 8.75
CA ARG A 45 9.01 -9.60 8.63
C ARG A 45 10.07 -9.65 7.53
N LEU A 46 9.82 -8.96 6.41
CA LEU A 46 10.67 -9.03 5.22
C LEU A 46 11.82 -7.99 5.21
N LEU A 47 11.71 -6.89 5.95
CA LEU A 47 12.73 -5.85 5.99
C LEU A 47 13.18 -5.61 7.44
N ASP A 48 14.46 -5.82 7.71
CA ASP A 48 14.99 -5.71 9.09
C ASP A 48 15.08 -4.25 9.58
N ASP A 49 15.21 -3.27 8.67
CA ASP A 49 15.41 -1.84 8.99
C ASP A 49 14.51 -0.90 8.16
N HIS A 50 13.26 -1.32 7.91
CA HIS A 50 12.30 -0.59 7.06
C HIS A 50 12.79 -0.28 5.63
N GLY A 51 13.75 -1.06 5.12
CA GLY A 51 14.20 -1.03 3.72
C GLY A 51 15.63 -0.58 3.52
N THR A 52 16.01 -0.32 2.26
CA THR A 52 17.33 0.20 1.89
C THR A 52 17.18 1.26 0.80
N LYS A 53 18.15 2.17 0.68
CA LYS A 53 18.22 3.16 -0.40
C LYS A 53 18.96 2.63 -1.64
N GLN A 54 19.51 1.42 -1.56
CA GLN A 54 20.19 0.80 -2.69
C GLN A 54 19.18 0.39 -3.76
N SER A 55 19.60 0.48 -5.02
CA SER A 55 18.80 0.07 -6.18
C SER A 55 19.33 -1.24 -6.72
N LEU A 56 18.39 -2.10 -7.12
CA LEU A 56 18.67 -3.36 -7.79
C LEU A 56 19.51 -3.11 -9.05
N LEU A 57 20.63 -3.83 -9.19
CA LEU A 57 21.46 -3.80 -10.39
C LEU A 57 20.77 -4.63 -11.48
N THR A 58 20.56 -4.02 -12.64
CA THR A 58 19.87 -4.63 -13.77
C THR A 58 20.51 -4.23 -15.10
N ASP A 59 20.41 -5.11 -16.09
CA ASP A 59 20.68 -4.80 -17.49
C ASP A 59 19.37 -4.56 -18.23
N SER A 60 19.33 -3.50 -19.03
CA SER A 60 18.21 -3.26 -19.95
C SER A 60 18.32 -4.17 -21.16
N LEU A 61 17.21 -4.77 -21.54
CA LEU A 61 17.05 -5.52 -22.78
C LEU A 61 16.12 -4.78 -23.74
N ASP A 62 16.16 -5.16 -25.01
CA ASP A 62 15.22 -4.68 -26.01
C ASP A 62 13.77 -4.99 -25.60
N GLY A 63 12.85 -4.08 -25.94
CA GLY A 63 11.43 -4.23 -25.57
C GLY A 63 11.07 -3.75 -24.16
N GLY A 64 11.99 -3.09 -23.44
CA GLY A 64 11.71 -2.47 -22.14
C GLY A 64 11.66 -3.45 -20.97
N LEU A 65 12.32 -4.59 -21.13
CA LEU A 65 12.53 -5.60 -20.10
C LEU A 65 13.90 -5.40 -19.44
N PHE A 66 14.02 -5.87 -18.20
CA PHE A 66 15.23 -5.80 -17.41
C PHE A 66 15.59 -7.19 -16.90
N CYS A 67 16.88 -7.52 -17.01
CA CYS A 67 17.47 -8.70 -16.38
C CYS A 67 18.12 -8.27 -15.08
N ILE A 68 17.83 -8.95 -13.98
CA ILE A 68 18.44 -8.67 -12.68
C ILE A 68 19.82 -9.35 -12.66
N TRP A 69 20.84 -8.61 -12.22
CA TRP A 69 22.18 -9.17 -12.06
C TRP A 69 22.20 -10.31 -11.01
N PRO A 70 23.13 -11.27 -11.12
CA PRO A 70 23.30 -12.34 -10.13
C PRO A 70 23.30 -11.81 -8.70
N ILE A 71 22.71 -12.56 -7.78
CA ILE A 71 22.54 -12.12 -6.38
C ILE A 71 23.89 -11.79 -5.74
N GLU A 72 24.93 -12.55 -6.08
CA GLU A 72 26.29 -12.40 -5.57
C GLU A 72 26.93 -11.06 -5.95
N GLU A 73 26.49 -10.46 -7.06
CA GLU A 73 26.97 -9.18 -7.58
C GLU A 73 26.14 -7.99 -7.09
N GLN A 74 24.99 -8.25 -6.45
CA GLN A 74 24.17 -7.20 -5.87
C GLN A 74 24.85 -6.59 -4.63
N PRO A 75 24.55 -5.32 -4.30
CA PRO A 75 24.94 -4.73 -3.03
C PRO A 75 24.50 -5.58 -1.83
N GLU A 76 25.31 -5.62 -0.76
CA GLU A 76 25.10 -6.52 0.40
C GLU A 76 23.68 -6.44 0.99
N ALA A 77 23.12 -5.23 1.13
CA ALA A 77 21.77 -5.07 1.66
C ALA A 77 20.69 -5.64 0.72
N LEU A 78 20.90 -5.61 -0.59
CA LEU A 78 20.02 -6.25 -1.56
C LEU A 78 20.19 -7.76 -1.59
N GLN A 79 21.41 -8.27 -1.38
CA GLN A 79 21.62 -9.71 -1.24
C GLN A 79 20.81 -10.27 -0.06
N ALA A 80 20.82 -9.57 1.08
CA ALA A 80 20.04 -9.96 2.26
C ALA A 80 18.53 -9.98 1.96
N VAL A 81 18.03 -8.99 1.22
CA VAL A 81 16.64 -8.89 0.80
C VAL A 81 16.26 -10.04 -0.15
N LEU A 82 17.06 -10.29 -1.19
CA LEU A 82 16.76 -11.30 -2.22
C LEU A 82 16.90 -12.74 -1.70
N LYS A 83 17.72 -12.96 -0.66
CA LYS A 83 17.88 -14.27 -0.02
C LYS A 83 16.82 -14.55 1.06
N LYS A 84 15.93 -13.59 1.36
CA LYS A 84 14.98 -13.74 2.46
C LYS A 84 13.87 -14.71 2.08
N PRO A 85 13.60 -15.75 2.88
CA PRO A 85 12.59 -16.74 2.54
C PRO A 85 11.19 -16.14 2.62
N ILE A 86 10.37 -16.46 1.61
CA ILE A 86 8.93 -16.18 1.62
C ILE A 86 8.23 -17.43 2.14
N ASP A 87 7.83 -17.39 3.41
CA ASP A 87 7.15 -18.50 4.08
C ASP A 87 5.62 -18.45 3.96
N ASP A 88 4.97 -19.50 4.43
CA ASP A 88 3.50 -19.63 4.39
C ASP A 88 2.77 -18.53 5.14
N THR A 89 3.40 -17.90 6.14
CA THR A 89 2.78 -16.78 6.87
C THR A 89 2.71 -15.55 5.99
N VAL A 90 3.79 -15.26 5.24
CA VAL A 90 3.79 -14.18 4.24
C VAL A 90 2.74 -14.45 3.18
N LEU A 91 2.70 -15.67 2.62
CA LEU A 91 1.73 -16.04 1.58
C LEU A 91 0.28 -15.94 2.08
N SER A 92 0.01 -16.35 3.32
CA SER A 92 -1.32 -16.20 3.94
C SER A 92 -1.72 -14.73 4.10
N SER A 93 -0.79 -13.88 4.53
CA SER A 93 -1.01 -12.44 4.70
C SER A 93 -1.25 -11.73 3.35
N VAL A 94 -0.56 -12.15 2.29
CA VAL A 94 -0.80 -11.63 0.93
C VAL A 94 -2.19 -12.00 0.42
N ARG A 95 -2.64 -13.23 0.67
CA ARG A 95 -4.03 -13.64 0.36
C ARG A 95 -5.05 -12.81 1.14
N GLU A 96 -4.77 -12.53 2.42
CA GLU A 96 -5.62 -11.64 3.21
C GLU A 96 -5.68 -10.22 2.60
N LEU A 97 -4.55 -9.65 2.19
CA LEU A 97 -4.53 -8.34 1.53
C LEU A 97 -5.34 -8.32 0.23
N TYR A 98 -5.31 -9.41 -0.55
CA TYR A 98 -6.13 -9.55 -1.75
C TYR A 98 -7.62 -9.42 -1.41
N PHE A 99 -8.11 -10.18 -0.42
CA PHE A 99 -9.51 -10.13 -0.02
C PHE A 99 -9.90 -8.79 0.59
N LEU A 100 -9.04 -8.19 1.41
CA LEU A 100 -9.27 -6.87 2.00
C LEU A 100 -9.34 -5.78 0.93
N ARG A 101 -8.47 -5.83 -0.09
CA ARG A 101 -8.53 -4.92 -1.22
C ARG A 101 -9.89 -5.03 -1.91
N ASP A 102 -10.31 -6.24 -2.27
CA ASP A 102 -11.56 -6.45 -3.00
C ASP A 102 -12.77 -5.94 -2.17
N ASP A 103 -12.78 -6.19 -0.85
CA ASP A 103 -13.80 -5.67 0.07
C ASP A 103 -13.80 -4.13 0.15
N ILE A 104 -12.63 -3.50 0.32
CA ILE A 104 -12.50 -2.03 0.35
C ILE A 104 -13.03 -1.42 -0.96
N GLN A 105 -12.67 -2.00 -2.10
CA GLN A 105 -13.08 -1.50 -3.42
C GLN A 105 -14.59 -1.67 -3.66
N ALA A 106 -15.17 -2.77 -3.18
CA ALA A 106 -16.61 -3.00 -3.21
C ALA A 106 -17.34 -1.96 -2.35
N GLN A 107 -16.90 -1.74 -1.11
CA GLN A 107 -17.48 -0.75 -0.20
C GLN A 107 -17.34 0.68 -0.75
N ALA A 108 -16.18 1.04 -1.30
CA ALA A 108 -15.94 2.35 -1.91
C ALA A 108 -16.87 2.61 -3.12
N SER A 109 -17.24 1.56 -3.86
CA SER A 109 -18.12 1.66 -5.03
C SER A 109 -19.60 1.90 -4.69
N THR A 110 -20.01 1.67 -3.43
CA THR A 110 -21.41 1.82 -2.97
C THR A 110 -21.71 3.16 -2.31
N GLY A 111 -20.73 4.06 -2.20
CA GLY A 111 -20.83 5.28 -1.39
C GLY A 111 -20.25 6.54 -2.04
N SER A 112 -20.55 7.68 -1.41
CA SER A 112 -20.05 9.03 -1.72
C SER A 112 -18.55 9.20 -1.41
N PHE A 113 -17.76 8.14 -1.52
CA PHE A 113 -16.33 8.14 -1.30
C PHE A 113 -15.61 8.49 -2.59
N SER A 114 -14.37 8.99 -2.47
CA SER A 114 -13.46 9.05 -3.62
C SER A 114 -13.02 7.62 -3.94
N LYS A 115 -13.88 6.86 -4.65
CA LYS A 115 -13.61 5.50 -5.12
C LYS A 115 -12.21 5.41 -5.74
N ASP A 116 -11.91 6.38 -6.61
CA ASP A 116 -10.62 6.46 -7.29
C ASP A 116 -9.44 6.51 -6.31
N LYS A 117 -9.58 7.24 -5.19
CA LYS A 117 -8.54 7.29 -4.14
C LYS A 117 -8.31 5.94 -3.49
N TYR A 118 -9.37 5.25 -3.04
CA TYR A 118 -9.24 3.96 -2.36
C TYR A 118 -8.72 2.87 -3.30
N ASN A 119 -9.23 2.85 -4.54
CA ASN A 119 -8.78 1.92 -5.56
C ASN A 119 -7.31 2.18 -5.92
N ALA A 120 -6.93 3.43 -6.14
CA ALA A 120 -5.55 3.78 -6.47
C ALA A 120 -4.57 3.37 -5.37
N ILE A 121 -4.89 3.67 -4.10
CA ILE A 121 -4.00 3.36 -2.98
C ILE A 121 -3.90 1.85 -2.75
N THR A 122 -5.04 1.14 -2.72
CA THR A 122 -5.03 -0.31 -2.47
C THR A 122 -4.36 -1.08 -3.61
N ASN A 123 -4.58 -0.68 -4.88
CA ASN A 123 -3.88 -1.27 -6.03
C ASN A 123 -2.39 -0.95 -5.99
N GLN A 124 -2.00 0.31 -5.76
CA GLN A 124 -0.59 0.69 -5.71
C GLN A 124 0.16 -0.11 -4.65
N VAL A 125 -0.37 -0.22 -3.44
CA VAL A 125 0.28 -0.95 -2.33
C VAL A 125 0.35 -2.45 -2.65
N PHE A 126 -0.76 -3.04 -3.11
CA PHE A 126 -0.83 -4.48 -3.38
C PHE A 126 0.03 -4.89 -4.57
N ASP A 127 -0.04 -4.16 -5.69
CA ASP A 127 0.75 -4.45 -6.89
C ASP A 127 2.24 -4.26 -6.59
N SER A 128 2.60 -3.23 -5.82
CA SER A 128 4.01 -3.01 -5.47
C SER A 128 4.56 -4.13 -4.57
N LEU A 129 3.75 -4.61 -3.62
CA LEU A 129 4.10 -5.78 -2.81
C LEU A 129 4.25 -7.04 -3.65
N ASN A 130 3.36 -7.29 -4.62
CA ASN A 130 3.46 -8.46 -5.48
C ASN A 130 4.69 -8.42 -6.38
N ALA A 131 5.02 -7.26 -6.97
CA ALA A 131 6.25 -7.09 -7.72
C ALA A 131 7.48 -7.37 -6.84
N TYR A 132 7.48 -6.84 -5.62
CA TYR A 132 8.51 -7.12 -4.62
C TYR A 132 8.68 -8.62 -4.36
N LEU A 133 7.60 -9.31 -4.01
CA LEU A 133 7.62 -10.74 -3.69
C LEU A 133 8.00 -11.60 -4.90
N SER A 134 7.50 -11.28 -6.09
CA SER A 134 7.83 -12.00 -7.32
C SER A 134 9.33 -11.94 -7.62
N ILE A 135 9.96 -10.78 -7.42
CA ILE A 135 11.41 -10.60 -7.64
C ILE A 135 12.21 -11.32 -6.56
N VAL A 136 11.82 -11.22 -5.29
CA VAL A 136 12.52 -11.92 -4.19
C VAL A 136 12.40 -13.44 -4.36
N GLN A 137 11.23 -13.95 -4.77
CA GLN A 137 11.02 -15.38 -4.95
C GLN A 137 11.76 -15.96 -6.16
N ASN A 138 11.89 -15.17 -7.23
CA ASN A 138 12.56 -15.59 -8.45
C ASN A 138 13.39 -14.42 -9.04
N PRO A 139 14.61 -14.19 -8.52
CA PRO A 139 15.46 -13.07 -8.95
C PRO A 139 16.07 -13.29 -10.34
N THR A 140 15.79 -14.41 -11.01
CA THR A 140 16.20 -14.66 -12.41
C THR A 140 15.12 -14.28 -13.43
N LEU A 141 13.95 -13.83 -12.97
CA LEU A 141 12.85 -13.43 -13.83
C LEU A 141 13.22 -12.16 -14.61
N LEU A 142 12.83 -12.11 -15.90
CA LEU A 142 12.78 -10.87 -16.65
C LEU A 142 11.62 -10.00 -16.13
N ILE A 143 11.92 -8.75 -15.81
CA ILE A 143 10.94 -7.83 -15.22
C ILE A 143 10.70 -6.62 -16.11
N SER A 144 9.49 -6.07 -16.05
CA SER A 144 9.20 -4.80 -16.73
C SER A 144 9.77 -3.61 -15.95
N LYS A 145 9.86 -2.44 -16.61
CA LYS A 145 10.17 -1.18 -15.93
C LYS A 145 9.22 -0.91 -14.75
N LYS A 146 7.93 -1.22 -14.92
CA LYS A 146 6.91 -1.02 -13.89
C LYS A 146 7.18 -1.88 -12.66
N ASP A 147 7.54 -3.16 -12.86
CA ASP A 147 7.84 -4.07 -11.76
C ASP A 147 9.10 -3.62 -11.00
N LEU A 148 10.12 -3.13 -11.71
CA LEU A 148 11.33 -2.57 -11.11
C LEU A 148 11.03 -1.33 -10.27
N GLU A 149 10.23 -0.39 -10.79
CA GLU A 149 9.80 0.81 -10.05
C GLU A 149 8.97 0.45 -8.81
N GLN A 150 8.08 -0.55 -8.94
CA GLN A 150 7.26 -1.07 -7.86
C GLN A 150 8.08 -1.76 -6.77
N PHE A 151 9.09 -2.53 -7.16
CA PHE A 151 10.08 -3.13 -6.25
C PHE A 151 10.82 -2.05 -5.46
N HIS A 152 11.38 -1.04 -6.15
CA HIS A 152 12.08 0.06 -5.47
C HIS A 152 11.14 0.90 -4.62
N TYR A 153 9.88 1.07 -5.01
CA TYR A 153 8.89 1.76 -4.20
C TYR A 153 8.71 1.07 -2.83
N VAL A 154 8.51 -0.26 -2.81
CA VAL A 154 8.45 -1.01 -1.55
C VAL A 154 9.76 -0.85 -0.77
N LEU A 155 10.91 -1.05 -1.42
CA LEU A 155 12.18 -1.11 -0.71
C LEU A 155 12.64 0.24 -0.16
N GLN A 156 12.41 1.33 -0.89
CA GLN A 156 13.00 2.65 -0.61
C GLN A 156 12.01 3.64 -0.01
N LYS A 157 10.69 3.39 -0.13
CA LYS A 157 9.64 4.33 0.26
C LYS A 157 8.77 3.86 1.43
N GLN A 158 9.21 2.89 2.24
CA GLN A 158 8.45 2.43 3.42
C GLN A 158 7.95 3.58 4.29
N LYS A 159 8.80 4.57 4.59
CA LYS A 159 8.38 5.77 5.35
C LYS A 159 7.24 6.54 4.68
N HIS A 160 7.29 6.72 3.37
CA HIS A 160 6.21 7.39 2.63
C HIS A 160 4.93 6.54 2.62
N ILE A 161 5.07 5.22 2.42
CA ILE A 161 3.95 4.28 2.43
C ILE A 161 3.22 4.34 3.77
N ARG A 162 3.96 4.25 4.88
CA ARG A 162 3.39 4.17 6.23
C ARG A 162 2.96 5.51 6.82
N ASN A 163 3.58 6.63 6.41
CA ASN A 163 3.26 7.95 6.96
C ASN A 163 2.40 8.81 6.02
N THR A 164 2.15 8.39 4.78
CA THR A 164 1.39 9.18 3.80
C THR A 164 0.38 8.33 3.03
N THR A 165 0.83 7.24 2.38
CA THR A 165 -0.04 6.45 1.49
C THR A 165 -1.14 5.71 2.25
N LEU A 166 -0.78 4.88 3.24
CA LEU A 166 -1.74 4.11 4.03
C LEU A 166 -2.61 5.00 4.94
N PRO A 167 -2.07 6.03 5.64
CA PRO A 167 -2.89 6.97 6.42
C PRO A 167 -3.96 7.71 5.63
N ALA A 168 -3.82 7.81 4.30
CA ALA A 168 -4.82 8.47 3.48
C ALA A 168 -6.15 7.70 3.38
N ILE A 169 -6.16 6.41 3.74
CA ILE A 169 -7.36 5.54 3.75
C ILE A 169 -7.64 4.92 5.12
N ALA A 170 -6.63 4.79 5.98
CA ALA A 170 -6.77 4.24 7.33
C ALA A 170 -7.40 5.25 8.32
N SER A 171 -7.86 4.75 9.45
CA SER A 171 -8.28 5.55 10.60
C SER A 171 -7.08 6.25 11.25
N ALA A 172 -7.34 7.35 11.97
CA ALA A 172 -6.27 8.07 12.67
C ALA A 172 -5.52 7.21 13.71
N PRO A 173 -6.18 6.36 14.52
CA PRO A 173 -5.48 5.44 15.42
C PRO A 173 -4.57 4.46 14.68
N CYS A 174 -5.03 3.87 13.58
CA CYS A 174 -4.22 2.96 12.77
C CYS A 174 -3.03 3.70 12.12
N ALA A 175 -3.27 4.88 11.55
CA ALA A 175 -2.23 5.71 10.97
C ALA A 175 -1.11 6.06 11.97
N ALA A 176 -1.46 6.35 13.23
CA ALA A 176 -0.49 6.59 14.28
C ALA A 176 0.31 5.33 14.65
N LYS A 177 -0.35 4.16 14.66
CA LYS A 177 0.25 2.86 14.99
C LYS A 177 1.26 2.39 13.95
N ILE A 178 0.97 2.57 12.66
CA ILE A 178 1.83 2.06 11.57
C ILE A 178 2.98 3.02 11.21
N ALA A 179 2.97 4.26 11.73
CA ALA A 179 3.91 5.29 11.34
C ALA A 179 5.35 4.96 11.76
N ILE A 180 6.30 5.27 10.87
CA ILE A 180 7.73 5.25 11.19
C ILE A 180 8.12 6.62 11.75
N VAL A 181 8.36 6.67 13.06
CA VAL A 181 8.90 7.84 13.76
C VAL A 181 10.39 7.96 13.39
N LYS A 182 10.87 9.19 13.12
CA LYS A 182 12.30 9.41 12.85
C LYS A 182 13.13 8.86 14.02
N ALA A 183 14.04 7.93 13.73
CA ALA A 183 15.31 7.85 14.45
C ALA A 183 16.16 9.08 14.07
#